data_AF-A0A392P7Y2-F1
#
_entry.id   AF-A0A392P7Y2-F1
#
_cell.length_a   1.000
_cell.length_b   1.000
_cell.length_c   1.000
_cell.angle_alpha   90.00
_cell.angle_beta   90.00
_cell.angle_gamma   90.00
#
_symmetry.space_group_name_H-M   'P 1'
#
loop_
_entity.id
_entity.type
_entity.pdbx_description
1 polymer ?
#
loop_
_entity_poly.entity_id
_entity_poly.type
_entity_poly.pdbx_seq_one_letter_code
_entity_poly.pdbx_strand_id
1 'polypeptide(L)' 'MRHLVDFLPASIAAIIDYFSSEVTRGVWKQVPMNGTDWPSPAAVLQSVESEIKAILTHVGVEVPNSSSGTLLVHYPNINV' A
#
# COMPACT_ATOMS: atom_id res chain seq x y z
N MET A 1 -10.48 -22.04 14.43
CA MET A 1 -9.15 -21.37 14.41
C MET A 1 -8.44 -21.39 13.06
N ARG A 2 -8.92 -22.11 12.03
CA ARG A 2 -8.25 -22.19 10.72
C ARG A 2 -8.46 -20.93 9.88
N HIS A 3 -9.68 -20.40 9.87
CA HIS A 3 -10.01 -19.16 9.15
C HIS A 3 -9.14 -17.96 9.54
N LEU A 4 -8.81 -17.76 10.83
CA LEU A 4 -7.99 -16.62 11.23
C LEU A 4 -6.56 -16.70 10.64
N VAL A 5 -6.02 -17.91 10.48
CA VAL A 5 -4.68 -18.15 9.91
C VAL A 5 -4.68 -17.93 8.40
N ASP A 6 -5.79 -18.25 7.72
CA ASP A 6 -5.97 -18.00 6.27
C ASP A 6 -6.28 -16.52 5.98
N PHE A 7 -7.02 -15.85 6.86
CA PHE A 7 -7.41 -14.44 6.70
C PHE A 7 -6.28 -13.47 7.06
N LEU A 8 -5.38 -13.85 7.97
CA LEU A 8 -4.35 -12.94 8.47
C LEU A 8 -3.41 -12.46 7.34
N PRO A 9 -2.80 -13.33 6.50
CA PRO A 9 -1.98 -12.88 5.38
C PRO A 9 -2.74 -12.00 4.38
N ALA A 10 -3.98 -12.37 4.04
CA ALA A 10 -4.80 -11.59 3.11
C ALA A 10 -5.17 -10.21 3.68
N SER A 11 -5.49 -10.12 4.97
CA SER A 11 -5.79 -8.86 5.64
C SER A 11 -4.57 -7.94 5.73
N ILE A 12 -3.39 -8.50 5.95
CA ILE A 12 -2.13 -7.75 5.98
C ILE A 12 -1.82 -7.15 4.60
N ALA A 13 -2.04 -7.90 3.53
CA ALA A 13 -1.88 -7.39 2.16
C ALA A 13 -2.80 -6.20 1.88
N ALA A 14 -4.08 -6.28 2.28
CA ALA A 14 -5.04 -5.19 2.11
C ALA A 14 -4.70 -3.95 2.95
N ILE A 15 -4.22 -4.13 4.18
CA ILE A 15 -3.79 -3.03 5.06
C ILE A 15 -2.63 -2.27 4.44
N ILE A 16 -1.68 -2.97 3.82
CA ILE A 16 -0.53 -2.32 3.18
C ILE A 16 -0.93 -1.53 1.95
N ASP A 17 -1.71 -2.11 1.04
CA ASP A 17 -2.18 -1.38 -0.16
C ASP A 17 -2.94 -0.09 0.20
N TYR A 18 -3.72 -0.12 1.29
CA TYR A 18 -4.37 1.06 1.85
C TYR A 18 -3.36 2.10 2.35
N PHE A 19 -2.39 1.72 3.18
CA PHE A 19 -1.36 2.67 3.67
C PHE A 19 -0.52 3.25 2.54
N SER A 20 -0.10 2.43 1.56
CA SER A 20 0.62 2.86 0.36
C SER A 20 -0.19 3.89 -0.44
N SER A 21 -1.49 3.64 -0.59
CA SER A 21 -2.41 4.55 -1.28
C SER A 21 -2.59 5.86 -0.52
N GLU A 22 -2.74 5.83 0.80
CA GLU A 22 -2.92 7.04 1.60
C GLU A 22 -1.66 7.91 1.70
N VAL A 23 -0.48 7.29 1.76
CA VAL A 23 0.80 8.00 1.69
C VAL A 23 0.98 8.62 0.30
N THR A 24 0.69 7.89 -0.77
CA THR A 24 0.75 8.41 -2.15
C THR A 24 -0.23 9.57 -2.36
N ARG A 25 -1.42 9.52 -1.74
CA ARG A 25 -2.40 10.61 -1.74
C ARG A 25 -2.01 11.79 -0.83
N GLY A 26 -0.96 11.65 -0.03
CA GLY A 26 -0.51 12.69 0.90
C GLY A 26 -1.49 13.02 2.04
N VAL A 27 -2.39 12.07 2.37
CA VAL A 27 -3.39 12.25 3.43
C VAL A 27 -2.73 12.34 4.81
N TRP A 28 -1.66 11.56 5.01
CA TRP A 28 -0.88 11.53 6.24
C TRP A 28 0.12 12.70 6.32
N LYS A 29 -0.38 13.88 6.70
CA LYS A 29 0.42 15.06 7.06
C LYS A 29 0.93 14.94 8.50
N GLN A 30 1.97 15.70 8.82
CA GLN A 30 2.46 15.80 10.21
C GLN A 30 1.34 16.33 11.10
N VAL A 31 0.98 15.56 12.13
CA VAL A 31 -0.02 15.95 13.12
C VAL A 31 0.72 16.47 14.36
N PRO A 32 0.60 17.76 14.70
CA PRO A 32 1.19 18.30 15.91
C PRO A 32 0.42 17.77 17.11
N MET A 33 1.05 16.91 17.91
CA MET A 33 0.45 16.31 19.11
C MET A 33 1.27 16.74 20.33
N ASN A 34 0.79 17.76 21.05
CA ASN A 34 1.25 18.25 22.37
C ASN A 34 2.68 17.85 22.83
N GLY A 35 3.71 18.15 22.03
CA GLY A 35 5.12 17.91 22.37
C GLY A 35 5.82 16.75 21.65
N THR A 36 5.14 15.98 20.80
CA THR A 36 5.78 15.05 19.86
C THR A 36 5.06 15.11 18.53
N ASP A 37 5.70 15.74 17.54
CA ASP A 37 5.26 15.66 16.14
C ASP A 37 5.25 14.20 15.73
N TRP A 38 4.07 13.66 15.40
CA TRP A 38 3.99 12.33 14.81
C TRP A 38 4.61 12.39 13.42
N PRO A 39 5.72 11.67 13.16
CA PRO A 39 6.38 11.72 11.86
C PRO A 39 5.46 11.12 10.79
N SER A 40 5.57 11.62 9.57
CA SER A 40 4.82 11.04 8.45
C SER A 40 5.21 9.56 8.26
N PRO A 41 4.24 8.65 8.06
CA PRO A 41 4.53 7.23 7.80
C PRO A 41 5.41 7.00 6.56
N ALA A 42 5.48 7.97 5.64
CA ALA A 42 6.22 7.88 4.40
C ALA A 42 7.68 7.44 4.57
N ALA A 43 8.35 7.86 5.65
CA ALA A 43 9.75 7.51 5.90
C ALA A 43 9.97 6.03 6.22
N VAL A 44 8.96 5.35 6.77
CA VAL A 44 9.05 3.97 7.26
C VAL A 44 8.27 3.00 6.37
N LEU A 45 7.33 3.52 5.57
CA LEU A 45 6.42 2.75 4.74
C LEU A 45 7.16 1.77 3.79
N GLN A 46 8.21 2.22 3.10
CA GLN A 46 8.96 1.33 2.20
C GLN A 46 9.61 0.14 2.91
N SER A 47 10.13 0.35 4.13
CA SER A 47 10.72 -0.72 4.93
C SER A 47 9.65 -1.73 5.37
N VAL A 48 8.50 -1.22 5.81
CA VAL A 48 7.37 -2.03 6.27
C VAL A 48 6.73 -2.82 5.12
N GLU A 49 6.56 -2.20 3.95
CA GLU A 49 6.10 -2.86 2.73
C GLU A 49 7.01 -4.04 2.33
N SER A 50 8.32 -3.83 2.39
CA SER A 50 9.32 -4.86 2.07
C SER A 50 9.25 -6.04 3.05
N GLU A 51 9.22 -5.74 4.35
CA GLU A 51 9.12 -6.76 5.41
C GLU A 51 7.84 -7.59 5.29
N ILE A 52 6.71 -6.92 5.05
CA ILE A 52 5.43 -7.60 4.87
C ILE A 52 5.41 -8.43 3.59
N LYS A 53 5.97 -7.94 2.49
CA LYS A 53 6.10 -8.72 1.26
C LYS A 53 6.95 -9.98 1.48
N ALA A 54 8.02 -9.89 2.28
CA ALA A 54 8.83 -11.03 2.65
C ALA A 54 8.04 -12.06 3.51
N ILE A 55 7.25 -11.58 4.49
CA ILE A 55 6.37 -12.43 5.29
C ILE A 55 5.34 -13.13 4.41
N LEU A 56 4.66 -12.40 3.52
CA LEU A 56 3.64 -12.94 2.62
C LEU A 56 4.22 -13.99 1.67
N THR A 57 5.40 -13.73 1.12
CA THR A 57 6.13 -14.70 0.29
C THR A 57 6.48 -15.95 1.09
N HIS A 58 6.94 -15.80 2.34
CA HIS A 58 7.28 -16.93 3.21
C HIS A 58 6.08 -17.81 3.55
N VAL A 59 4.88 -17.23 3.68
CA VAL A 59 3.63 -17.98 3.92
C VAL A 59 2.96 -18.47 2.63
N GLY A 60 3.58 -18.25 1.46
CA GLY A 60 3.06 -18.71 0.17
C GLY A 60 1.88 -17.89 -0.36
N VAL A 61 1.75 -16.64 0.07
CA VAL A 61 0.68 -15.72 -0.38
C VAL A 61 1.26 -14.73 -1.38
N GLU A 62 0.78 -14.83 -2.62
CA GLU A 62 1.13 -13.87 -3.68
C GLU A 62 0.23 -12.63 -3.58
N VAL A 63 0.85 -11.46 -3.47
CA VAL A 63 0.14 -10.18 -3.55
C VAL A 63 0.17 -9.72 -5.00
N PRO A 64 -0.97 -9.58 -5.68
CA PRO A 64 -0.99 -8.96 -6.99
C PRO A 64 -0.52 -7.50 -6.85
N ASN A 65 0.53 -7.13 -7.56
CA ASN A 65 0.97 -5.74 -7.60
C ASN A 65 -0.18 -4.90 -8.15
N SER A 66 -0.71 -3.95 -7.36
CA SER A 66 -1.61 -2.92 -7.87
C SER A 66 -0.81 -1.96 -8.75
N SER A 67 -0.48 -2.38 -9.98
CA SER A 67 -0.03 -1.45 -11.00
C SER A 67 -1.21 -0.54 -11.29
N SER A 68 -1.25 0.60 -10.59
CA SER A 68 -2.20 1.67 -10.86
C SER A 68 -2.20 1.92 -12.36
N GLY A 69 -3.33 1.61 -13.00
CA GLY A 69 -3.43 1.51 -14.44
C GLY A 69 -3.07 2.83 -15.09
N THR A 70 -1.89 2.88 -15.72
CA THR A 70 -1.70 3.74 -16.89
C THR A 70 -2.54 3.12 -18.00
N LEU A 71 -3.86 3.35 -17.97
CA LEU A 71 -4.66 3.26 -19.18
C LEU A 71 -4.16 4.41 -20.06
N LEU A 72 -3.18 4.09 -20.92
CA LEU A 72 -2.82 4.91 -22.06
C LEU A 72 -4.08 5.03 -22.92
N VAL A 73 -4.91 6.04 -22.64
CA VAL A 73 -6.00 6.45 -23.52
C VAL A 73 -5.32 7.00 -24.76
N HIS A 74 -5.08 6.11 -25.73
CA HIS A 74 -4.72 6.47 -27.08
C HIS A 74 -5.94 7.14 -27.72
N TYR A 75 -6.02 8.46 -27.64
CA TYR A 75 -7.00 9.24 -28.42
C TYR A 75 -6.66 9.09 -29.91
N PRO A 76 -7.56 8.55 -30.76
CA PRO A 76 -7.34 8.60 -32.20
C PRO A 76 -7.42 10.06 -32.65
N ASN A 77 -6.37 10.49 -33.34
CA ASN A 77 -6.24 11.79 -33.96
C ASN A 77 -7.34 11.97 -35.02
N ILE A 78 -8.36 12.79 -34.72
CA ILE A 78 -9.34 13.22 -35.72
C ILE A 78 -8.78 14.47 -36.37
N ASN A 79 -8.22 14.32 -37.57
CA ASN A 79 -7.83 15.44 -38.42
C ASN A 79 -9.12 16.12 -38.94
N VAL A 80 -9.26 17.41 -38.65
CA VAL A 80 -10.14 18.36 -39.36
C VAL A 80 -9.28 19.14 -40.35
#